data_AF-A0A2V9KYK3-F1
#
_entry.id   AF-A0A2V9KYK3-F1
#
_cell.length_a   1.000
_cell.length_b   1.000
_cell.length_c   1.000
_cell.angle_alpha   90.00
_cell.angle_beta   90.00
_cell.angle_gamma   90.00
#
_symmetry.space_group_name_H-M   'P 1'
#
loop_
_entity.id
_entity.type
_entity.pdbx_description
1 polymer ?
#
loop_
_entity_poly.entity_id
_entity_poly.type
_entity_poly.pdbx_seq_one_letter_code
_entity_poly.pdbx_strand_id
1 'polypeptide(L)'
;MQLSKDFERFRDGLPRPLESYVLTTYGIDLTSVYGGLRVKNPFGKASGQLSLARHQVERDAASGLGFVVLKTVIAQDRRGEQTMREWAIPETRMLVEPICGRSGERGWTVTWKGRGWFDSFAAYLELFHQALAVAEDAGMQVAPSVKYHLPTPKESFWKEDEY
;
A
#
# COMPACT_ATOMS: atom_id res chain seq x y z
N MET A 1 -8.58 22.49 24.89
CA MET A 1 -9.30 21.84 23.77
C MET A 1 -9.20 20.33 23.92
N GLN A 2 -10.25 19.56 23.61
CA GLN A 2 -10.25 18.09 23.76
C GLN A 2 -9.13 17.43 22.95
N LEU A 3 -8.91 17.88 21.71
CA LEU A 3 -7.86 17.37 20.82
C LEU A 3 -6.45 17.46 21.42
N SER A 4 -6.11 18.54 22.13
CA SER A 4 -4.78 18.67 22.77
C SER A 4 -4.60 17.65 23.90
N LYS A 5 -5.67 17.33 24.64
CA LYS A 5 -5.62 16.29 25.68
C LYS A 5 -5.45 14.91 25.07
N ASP A 6 -6.15 14.67 23.97
CA ASP A 6 -6.08 13.38 23.27
C ASP A 6 -4.74 13.18 22.57
N PHE A 7 -4.13 14.24 22.03
CA PHE A 7 -2.77 14.20 21.53
C PHE A 7 -1.78 13.71 22.61
N GLU A 8 -1.83 14.31 23.81
CA GLU A 8 -0.96 13.88 24.91
C GLU A 8 -1.29 12.47 25.39
N ARG A 9 -2.58 12.13 25.49
CA ARG A 9 -3.05 10.82 25.96
C ARG A 9 -2.66 9.67 25.01
N PHE A 10 -2.70 9.91 23.70
CA PHE A 10 -2.54 8.89 22.67
C PHE A 10 -1.18 8.95 21.95
N ARG A 11 -0.20 9.65 22.53
CA ARG A 11 1.16 9.79 21.98
C ARG A 11 1.86 8.46 21.67
N ASP A 12 1.56 7.42 22.45
CA ASP A 12 2.16 6.09 22.32
C ASP A 12 1.23 5.06 21.65
N GLY A 13 0.01 5.48 21.28
CA GLY A 13 -0.97 4.60 20.63
C GLY A 13 -2.38 5.19 20.60
N LEU A 14 -3.05 4.99 19.47
CA LEU A 14 -4.43 5.42 19.27
C LEU A 14 -5.43 4.52 20.03
N PRO A 15 -6.60 5.06 20.41
CA PRO A 15 -7.67 4.26 21.02
C PRO A 15 -8.17 3.20 20.05
N ARG A 16 -8.69 2.10 20.59
CA ARG A 16 -9.18 0.95 19.83
C ARG A 16 -10.56 0.52 20.31
N PRO A 17 -11.59 0.47 19.44
CA PRO A 17 -11.58 0.92 18.04
C PRO A 17 -11.48 2.46 17.91
N LEU A 18 -10.70 2.95 16.94
CA LEU A 18 -10.49 4.38 16.70
C LEU A 18 -11.78 5.05 16.24
N GLU A 19 -12.55 4.35 15.42
CA GLU A 19 -13.77 4.80 14.77
C GLU A 19 -14.83 5.19 15.80
N SER A 20 -15.09 4.32 16.78
CA SER A 20 -16.07 4.60 17.83
C SER A 20 -15.65 5.79 18.71
N TYR A 21 -14.35 5.91 18.98
CA TYR A 21 -13.82 7.04 19.74
C TYR A 21 -14.02 8.36 18.98
N VAL A 22 -13.64 8.39 17.71
CA VAL A 22 -13.75 9.58 16.87
C VAL A 22 -15.21 10.01 16.68
N LEU A 23 -16.10 9.05 16.45
CA LEU A 23 -17.53 9.32 16.35
C LEU A 23 -18.10 9.90 17.66
N THR A 24 -17.76 9.30 18.80
CA THR A 24 -18.32 9.73 20.09
C THR A 24 -17.75 11.05 20.58
N THR A 25 -16.44 11.27 20.45
CA THR A 25 -15.74 12.44 20.99
C THR A 25 -15.82 13.65 20.06
N TYR A 26 -15.82 13.42 18.74
CA TYR A 26 -15.74 14.49 17.74
C TYR A 26 -16.98 14.57 16.84
N GLY A 27 -17.90 13.61 16.90
CA GLY A 27 -19.08 13.58 16.02
C GLY A 27 -18.77 13.28 14.56
N ILE A 28 -17.59 12.72 14.28
CA ILE A 28 -17.12 12.44 12.92
C ILE A 28 -17.21 10.95 12.65
N ASP A 29 -18.02 10.57 11.67
CA ASP A 29 -18.03 9.20 11.13
C ASP A 29 -16.84 9.03 10.17
N LEU A 30 -15.96 8.07 10.45
CA LEU A 30 -14.81 7.75 9.62
C LEU A 30 -15.13 6.73 8.51
N THR A 31 -16.31 6.11 8.53
CA THR A 31 -16.65 5.08 7.56
C THR A 31 -16.84 5.68 6.16
N SER A 32 -16.46 4.92 5.14
CA SER A 32 -16.56 5.34 3.74
C SER A 32 -16.83 4.14 2.82
N VAL A 33 -17.09 4.43 1.55
CA VAL A 33 -17.28 3.43 0.50
C VAL A 33 -16.37 3.76 -0.69
N TYR A 34 -15.63 2.77 -1.17
CA TYR A 34 -14.78 2.89 -2.35
C TYR A 34 -15.01 1.69 -3.27
N GLY A 35 -15.34 1.94 -4.54
CA GLY A 35 -15.61 0.86 -5.50
C GLY A 35 -16.74 -0.09 -5.07
N GLY A 36 -17.72 0.40 -4.30
CA GLY A 36 -18.79 -0.42 -3.72
C GLY A 36 -18.43 -1.18 -2.45
N LEU A 37 -17.15 -1.14 -2.02
CA LEU A 37 -16.69 -1.79 -0.80
C LEU A 37 -16.68 -0.82 0.38
N ARG A 38 -17.16 -1.27 1.54
CA ARG A 38 -17.13 -0.49 2.77
C ARG A 38 -15.71 -0.48 3.36
N VAL A 39 -15.26 0.69 3.79
CA VAL A 39 -14.01 0.88 4.52
C VAL A 39 -14.35 1.47 5.89
N LYS A 40 -13.85 0.87 6.97
CA LYS A 40 -14.15 1.30 8.35
C LYS A 40 -13.55 2.67 8.71
N ASN A 41 -12.41 3.02 8.11
CA ASN A 41 -11.75 4.31 8.26
C ASN A 41 -10.90 4.63 7.01
N PRO A 42 -10.57 5.90 6.71
CA PRO A 42 -9.85 6.27 5.50
C PRO A 42 -8.33 6.10 5.64
N PHE A 43 -7.84 5.57 6.76
CA PHE A 43 -6.41 5.41 7.00
C PHE A 43 -5.97 4.04 6.50
N GLY A 44 -5.03 4.02 5.57
CA GLY A 44 -4.53 2.78 5.00
C GLY A 44 -3.08 2.89 4.59
N LYS A 45 -2.55 1.76 4.12
CA LYS A 45 -1.16 1.67 3.66
C LYS A 45 -1.10 1.50 2.14
N ALA A 46 -0.30 2.34 1.50
CA ALA A 46 -0.05 2.26 0.07
C ALA A 46 0.85 1.07 -0.30
N SER A 47 0.84 0.70 -1.58
CA SER A 47 1.65 -0.40 -2.11
C SER A 47 3.13 -0.14 -1.92
N GLY A 48 3.89 -1.10 -1.41
CA GLY A 48 5.32 -0.89 -1.21
C GLY A 48 6.05 -2.06 -0.56
N GLN A 49 7.25 -1.80 -0.05
CA GLN A 49 8.08 -2.80 0.63
C GLN A 49 7.52 -3.25 2.00
N LEU A 50 6.44 -2.63 2.43
CA LEU A 50 5.77 -2.99 3.67
C LEU A 50 4.53 -3.85 3.41
N SER A 51 4.21 -4.23 2.17
CA SER A 51 2.98 -4.96 1.83
C SER A 51 3.22 -6.17 0.91
N LEU A 52 4.30 -6.92 1.16
CA LEU A 52 4.74 -8.09 0.38
C LEU A 52 4.80 -9.40 1.18
N ALA A 53 4.38 -9.40 2.44
CA ALA A 53 4.34 -10.61 3.25
C ALA A 53 3.18 -10.57 4.25
N ARG A 54 2.63 -11.75 4.56
CA ARG A 54 1.52 -11.93 5.49
C ARG A 54 1.72 -11.23 6.83
N HIS A 55 2.87 -11.41 7.49
CA HIS A 55 3.17 -10.77 8.78
C HIS A 55 3.10 -9.24 8.74
N GLN A 56 3.30 -8.63 7.56
CA GLN A 56 3.17 -7.18 7.41
C GLN A 56 1.70 -6.76 7.35
N VAL A 57 0.85 -7.54 6.69
CA VAL A 57 -0.60 -7.35 6.66
C VAL A 57 -1.20 -7.58 8.05
N GLU A 58 -0.71 -8.58 8.79
CA GLU A 58 -1.11 -8.82 10.19
C GLU A 58 -0.81 -7.60 11.07
N ARG A 59 0.35 -6.96 10.89
CA ARG A 59 0.67 -5.71 11.60
C ARG A 59 -0.24 -4.54 11.20
N ASP A 60 -0.65 -4.45 9.94
CA ASP A 60 -1.59 -3.41 9.47
C ASP A 60 -2.98 -3.59 10.09
N ALA A 61 -3.49 -4.82 10.04
CA ALA A 61 -4.74 -5.23 10.65
C ALA A 61 -4.71 -4.94 12.15
N ALA A 62 -3.65 -5.41 12.81
CA ALA A 62 -3.39 -5.14 14.22
C ALA A 62 -3.08 -3.68 14.52
N SER A 63 -2.88 -2.79 13.54
CA SER A 63 -2.77 -1.34 13.76
C SER A 63 -4.11 -0.63 13.61
N GLY A 64 -5.16 -1.33 13.18
CA GLY A 64 -6.49 -0.77 12.99
C GLY A 64 -6.67 -0.07 11.64
N LEU A 65 -5.79 -0.30 10.66
CA LEU A 65 -5.95 0.30 9.34
C LEU A 65 -7.27 -0.12 8.68
N GLY A 66 -7.88 0.81 7.95
CA GLY A 66 -9.09 0.56 7.17
C GLY A 66 -8.80 -0.21 5.89
N PHE A 67 -7.61 -0.05 5.30
CA PHE A 67 -7.19 -0.80 4.12
C PHE A 67 -5.67 -0.94 3.96
N VAL A 68 -5.26 -1.93 3.18
CA VAL A 68 -3.88 -2.10 2.69
C VAL A 68 -3.89 -2.35 1.19
N VAL A 69 -2.98 -1.69 0.48
CA VAL A 69 -2.69 -1.97 -0.93
C VAL A 69 -1.45 -2.86 -0.98
N LEU A 70 -1.57 -4.04 -1.58
CA LEU A 70 -0.45 -4.98 -1.70
C LEU A 70 0.62 -4.46 -2.63
N LYS A 71 1.80 -5.07 -2.53
CA LYS A 71 2.91 -4.81 -3.45
C LYS A 71 2.43 -4.93 -4.90
N THR A 72 2.86 -4.02 -5.75
CA THR A 72 2.43 -4.02 -7.16
C THR A 72 3.01 -5.22 -7.91
N VAL A 73 2.17 -6.15 -8.37
CA VAL A 73 2.57 -7.22 -9.28
C VAL A 73 2.69 -6.71 -10.71
N ILE A 74 3.63 -7.26 -11.46
CA ILE A 74 3.80 -6.93 -12.87
C ILE A 74 2.94 -7.90 -13.68
N ALA A 75 2.04 -7.35 -14.49
CA ALA A 75 1.11 -8.14 -15.28
C ALA A 75 1.87 -9.08 -16.23
N GLN A 76 1.31 -10.27 -16.42
CA GLN A 76 1.90 -11.29 -17.28
C GLN A 76 0.89 -11.76 -18.33
N ASP A 77 1.38 -12.15 -19.50
CA ASP A 77 0.53 -12.74 -20.53
C ASP A 77 0.16 -14.21 -20.20
N ARG A 78 -0.63 -14.85 -21.07
CA ARG A 78 -1.00 -16.27 -20.93
C ARG A 78 0.19 -17.24 -20.89
N ARG A 79 1.38 -16.81 -21.31
CA ARG A 79 2.63 -17.59 -21.29
C ARG A 79 3.47 -17.30 -20.04
N GLY A 80 3.06 -16.33 -19.22
CA GLY A 80 3.80 -15.87 -18.04
C GLY A 80 4.84 -14.79 -18.36
N GLU A 81 4.85 -14.24 -19.58
CA GLU A 81 5.81 -13.20 -19.96
C GLU A 81 5.35 -11.82 -19.49
N GLN A 82 6.29 -11.02 -18.98
CA GLN A 82 6.04 -9.68 -18.48
C GLN A 82 6.71 -8.64 -19.38
N THR A 83 5.94 -7.78 -20.04
CA THR A 83 6.51 -6.70 -20.85
C THR A 83 7.26 -5.68 -19.98
N MET A 84 6.81 -5.47 -18.74
CA MET A 84 7.46 -4.56 -17.80
C MET A 84 8.36 -5.26 -16.77
N ARG A 85 8.95 -6.42 -17.10
CA ARG A 85 9.81 -7.23 -16.19
C ARG A 85 10.94 -6.47 -15.48
N GLU A 86 11.41 -5.36 -16.05
CA GLU A 86 12.41 -4.48 -15.41
C GLU A 86 11.89 -3.84 -14.11
N TRP A 87 10.58 -3.92 -13.88
CA TRP A 87 9.91 -3.54 -12.64
C TRP A 87 9.69 -4.74 -11.70
N ALA A 88 10.13 -5.95 -12.01
CA ALA A 88 10.03 -7.12 -11.15
C ALA A 88 11.41 -7.54 -10.61
N ILE A 89 12.13 -6.60 -9.97
CA ILE A 89 13.47 -6.89 -9.42
C ILE A 89 13.43 -7.04 -7.89
N PRO A 90 14.17 -8.01 -7.33
CA PRO A 90 14.25 -8.21 -5.87
C PRO A 90 14.90 -7.03 -5.14
N GLU A 91 15.85 -6.35 -5.78
CA GLU A 91 16.72 -5.40 -5.09
C GLU A 91 15.95 -4.19 -4.59
N THR A 92 16.01 -4.02 -3.27
CA THR A 92 15.58 -2.81 -2.60
C THR A 92 16.77 -2.20 -1.89
N ARG A 93 17.11 -0.97 -2.24
CA ARG A 93 18.16 -0.22 -1.53
C ARG A 93 17.72 1.19 -1.23
N MET A 94 18.09 1.67 -0.06
CA MET A 94 18.09 3.09 0.23
C MET A 94 19.30 3.71 -0.42
N LEU A 95 19.07 4.76 -1.21
CA LEU A 95 20.12 5.63 -1.71
C LEU A 95 20.08 6.92 -0.90
N VAL A 96 21.23 7.30 -0.36
CA VAL A 96 21.42 8.60 0.28
C VAL A 96 22.25 9.44 -0.67
N GLU A 97 21.66 10.50 -1.19
CA GLU A 97 22.27 11.31 -2.24
C GLU A 97 22.31 12.78 -1.79
N PRO A 98 23.41 13.51 -2.05
CA PRO A 98 23.43 14.95 -1.82
C PRO A 98 22.47 15.64 -2.80
N ILE A 99 21.73 16.62 -2.30
CA ILE A 99 20.87 17.48 -3.10
C ILE A 99 21.21 18.95 -2.86
N CYS A 100 20.94 19.80 -3.83
CA CYS A 100 21.09 21.24 -3.71
C CYS A 100 19.73 21.90 -3.90
N GLY A 101 19.28 22.67 -2.92
CA GLY A 101 18.07 23.47 -3.03
C GLY A 101 18.24 24.60 -4.03
N ARG A 102 17.14 25.22 -4.47
CA ARG A 102 17.19 26.40 -5.37
C ARG A 102 17.96 27.59 -4.76
N SER A 103 18.07 27.64 -3.43
CA SER A 103 18.85 28.63 -2.67
C SER A 103 20.36 28.37 -2.68
N GLY A 104 20.84 27.25 -3.23
CA GLY A 104 22.24 26.82 -3.15
C GLY A 104 22.58 26.05 -1.86
N GLU A 105 21.62 25.87 -0.95
CA GLU A 105 21.82 25.11 0.27
C GLU A 105 21.97 23.61 -0.03
N ARG A 106 22.98 22.98 0.59
CA ARG A 106 23.23 21.55 0.48
C ARG A 106 22.43 20.78 1.51
N GLY A 107 21.75 19.74 1.05
CA GLY A 107 21.06 18.78 1.90
C GLY A 107 21.29 17.35 1.43
N TRP A 108 20.54 16.44 2.02
CA TRP A 108 20.53 15.02 1.66
C TRP A 108 19.11 14.61 1.30
N THR A 109 18.99 13.72 0.32
CA THR A 109 17.75 12.98 0.06
C THR A 109 17.99 11.51 0.35
N VAL A 110 16.97 10.86 0.92
CA VAL A 110 16.94 9.41 1.10
C VAL A 110 15.87 8.87 0.17
N THR A 111 16.28 8.18 -0.89
CA THR A 111 15.37 7.59 -1.85
C THR A 111 15.33 6.08 -1.67
N TRP A 112 14.14 5.54 -1.46
CA TRP A 112 13.94 4.10 -1.53
C TRP A 112 13.86 3.66 -2.99
N LYS A 113 14.89 2.98 -3.51
CA LYS A 113 14.84 2.32 -4.80
C LYS A 113 14.31 0.91 -4.59
N GLY A 114 13.00 0.75 -4.74
CA GLY A 114 12.35 -0.55 -4.93
C GLY A 114 11.62 -0.59 -6.26
N ARG A 115 11.33 -1.78 -6.76
CA ARG A 115 10.40 -1.99 -7.88
C ARG A 115 9.18 -2.78 -7.41
N GLY A 116 8.40 -3.35 -8.32
CA GLY A 116 7.24 -4.20 -8.05
C GLY A 116 7.58 -5.53 -7.38
N TRP A 117 6.60 -6.42 -7.37
CA TRP A 117 6.71 -7.81 -6.96
C TRP A 117 7.69 -8.53 -7.88
N PHE A 118 8.63 -9.28 -7.30
CA PHE A 118 9.68 -9.97 -8.04
C PHE A 118 9.48 -11.49 -8.10
N ASP A 119 8.63 -12.05 -7.23
CA ASP A 119 8.35 -13.47 -7.19
C ASP A 119 7.32 -13.85 -8.29
N SER A 120 6.99 -15.12 -8.39
CA SER A 120 5.97 -15.64 -9.29
C SER A 120 4.59 -15.04 -9.03
N PHE A 121 3.75 -15.01 -10.08
CA PHE A 121 2.34 -14.63 -9.94
C PHE A 121 1.57 -15.58 -9.01
N ALA A 122 1.91 -16.87 -9.00
CA ALA A 122 1.33 -17.83 -8.07
C ALA A 122 1.62 -17.47 -6.60
N ALA A 123 2.85 -17.06 -6.29
CA ALA A 123 3.20 -16.56 -4.96
C ALA A 123 2.46 -15.26 -4.61
N TYR A 124 2.21 -14.39 -5.59
CA TYR A 124 1.39 -13.19 -5.38
C TYR A 124 -0.06 -13.53 -5.02
N LEU A 125 -0.67 -14.46 -5.74
CA LEU A 125 -2.03 -14.93 -5.44
C LEU A 125 -2.13 -15.57 -4.07
N GLU A 126 -1.12 -16.35 -3.68
CA GLU A 126 -1.04 -16.94 -2.34
C GLU A 126 -0.97 -15.85 -1.26
N LEU A 127 -0.11 -14.84 -1.45
CA LEU A 127 -0.08 -13.67 -0.55
C LEU A 127 -1.44 -12.97 -0.49
N PHE A 128 -2.12 -12.80 -1.64
CA PHE A 128 -3.42 -12.15 -1.69
C PHE A 128 -4.48 -12.92 -0.91
N HIS A 129 -4.55 -14.25 -1.05
CA HIS A 129 -5.44 -15.10 -0.26
C HIS A 129 -5.14 -15.00 1.24
N GLN A 130 -3.86 -15.05 1.62
CA GLN A 130 -3.46 -14.90 3.02
C GLN A 130 -3.83 -13.52 3.58
N ALA A 131 -3.67 -12.47 2.78
CA ALA A 131 -4.03 -11.12 3.18
C ALA A 131 -5.53 -10.95 3.39
N LEU A 132 -6.37 -11.52 2.50
CA LEU A 132 -7.83 -11.50 2.66
C LEU A 132 -8.25 -12.17 3.97
N ALA A 133 -7.71 -13.35 4.27
CA ALA A 133 -8.02 -14.07 5.51
C ALA A 133 -7.63 -13.27 6.77
N VAL A 134 -6.48 -12.60 6.77
CA VAL A 134 -6.03 -11.75 7.88
C VAL A 134 -6.92 -10.51 8.05
N ALA A 135 -7.38 -9.93 6.94
CA ALA A 135 -8.07 -8.66 6.94
C ALA A 135 -9.56 -8.77 7.31
N GLU A 136 -10.17 -9.94 7.09
CA GLU A 136 -11.57 -10.23 7.42
C GLU A 136 -11.86 -9.99 8.91
N ASP A 137 -11.10 -10.62 9.81
CA ASP A 137 -11.25 -10.48 11.27
C ASP A 137 -11.08 -9.02 11.74
N ALA A 138 -10.25 -8.24 11.04
CA ALA A 138 -9.98 -6.86 11.37
C ALA A 138 -10.95 -5.87 10.71
N GLY A 139 -11.86 -6.31 9.83
CA GLY A 139 -12.69 -5.42 9.02
C GLY A 139 -11.86 -4.47 8.14
N MET A 140 -10.68 -4.92 7.70
CA MET A 140 -9.76 -4.16 6.84
C MET A 140 -9.94 -4.60 5.38
N GLN A 141 -9.87 -3.66 4.44
CA GLN A 141 -9.92 -3.99 3.01
C GLN A 141 -8.52 -4.30 2.47
N VAL A 142 -8.42 -5.24 1.53
CA VAL A 142 -7.18 -5.58 0.82
C VAL A 142 -7.35 -5.26 -0.65
N ALA A 143 -6.50 -4.37 -1.18
CA ALA A 143 -6.48 -4.04 -2.59
C ALA A 143 -5.24 -4.67 -3.26
N PRO A 144 -5.41 -5.51 -4.29
CA PRO A 144 -4.28 -5.88 -5.14
C PRO A 144 -3.81 -4.64 -5.91
N SER A 145 -2.53 -4.59 -6.23
CA SER A 145 -1.94 -3.57 -7.08
C SER A 145 -1.28 -4.26 -8.25
N VAL A 146 -1.61 -3.84 -9.46
CA VAL A 146 -1.11 -4.45 -10.70
C VAL A 146 -0.54 -3.36 -11.59
N LYS A 147 0.57 -3.66 -12.25
CA LYS A 147 1.18 -2.82 -13.27
C LYS A 147 1.11 -3.53 -14.61
N TYR A 148 0.27 -2.98 -15.49
CA TYR A 148 0.11 -3.42 -16.87
C TYR A 148 1.10 -2.72 -17.81
N HIS A 149 1.32 -3.30 -18.99
CA HIS A 149 1.99 -2.59 -20.08
C HIS A 149 1.33 -1.23 -20.35
N LEU A 150 2.17 -0.20 -20.39
CA LEU A 150 1.77 1.14 -20.80
C LEU A 150 2.34 1.38 -22.21
N PRO A 151 1.48 1.52 -23.23
CA PRO A 151 1.92 1.77 -24.59
C PRO A 151 2.83 2.99 -24.66
N THR A 152 3.99 2.84 -25.30
CA THR A 152 4.86 3.98 -25.61
C THR A 152 4.20 4.86 -26.68
N PRO A 153 4.65 6.11 -26.89
CA PRO A 153 4.12 6.95 -27.98
C PRO A 153 4.23 6.36 -29.39
N LYS A 154 5.01 5.29 -29.57
CA LYS A 154 5.20 4.57 -30.84
C LYS A 154 4.27 3.35 -30.98
N GLU A 155 3.57 2.98 -29.92
CA GLU A 155 2.64 1.85 -29.89
C GLU A 155 1.20 2.38 -29.92
N SER A 156 0.36 1.76 -30.75
CA SER A 156 -1.06 2.13 -30.91
C SER A 156 -2.02 1.11 -30.30
N PHE A 157 -1.50 0.10 -29.59
CA PHE A 157 -2.28 -1.00 -29.05
C PHE A 157 -1.98 -1.25 -27.57
N TRP A 158 -2.96 -1.76 -26.85
CA TRP A 158 -2.83 -2.26 -25.48
C TRP A 158 -2.53 -3.77 -25.52
N LYS A 159 -1.70 -4.25 -24.59
CA LYS A 159 -1.48 -5.69 -24.41
C LYS A 159 -2.57 -6.27 -23.52
N GLU A 160 -3.78 -6.39 -24.06
CA GLU A 160 -4.98 -6.86 -23.34
C GLU A 160 -4.84 -8.29 -22.80
N ASP A 161 -3.92 -9.08 -23.36
CA ASP A 161 -3.63 -10.44 -22.87
C ASP A 161 -2.78 -10.44 -21.58
N GLU A 162 -2.20 -9.31 -21.14
CA GLU A 162 -1.53 -9.19 -19.84
C GLU A 162 -2.53 -8.89 -18.73
N TYR A 163 -2.50 -9.71 -17.67
CA TYR A 163 -3.38 -9.60 -16.49
C TYR A 163 -2.61 -9.47 -15.18
#